data_AF-A0A8B8N9D8-F1
#
_entry.id   AF-A0A8B8N9D8-F1
#
_cell.length_a   1.000
_cell.length_b   1.000
_cell.length_c   1.000
_cell.angle_alpha   90.00
_cell.angle_beta   90.00
_cell.angle_gamma   90.00
#
_symmetry.space_group_name_H-M   'P 1'
#
loop_
_entity.id
_entity.type
_entity.pdbx_description
1 polymer ?
#
loop_
_entity_poly.entity_id
_entity_poly.type
_entity_poly.pdbx_seq_one_letter_code
_entity_poly.pdbx_strand_id
1 'polypeptide(L)'
;MATLSEAYTETPLHLQHIIPIDFDSVKEVPESHSWPRSGDESPRRILSLDGDHFSLPAIDLDSPDAIKMVGHACKVMGIFQVTNHGIPSSLLREVESQAWQFFSLPAIAKVRAVRSPGGATGYGVARMTPFFNKFMWHEGFTMMGSPLEHAREVWPHGYGKFW
;
A
#
# COMPACT_ATOMS: atom_id res chain seq x y z
N MET A 1 -25.07 -1.26 -4.02
CA MET A 1 -23.83 -1.69 -3.36
C MET A 1 -23.38 -0.53 -2.51
N ALA A 2 -23.02 -0.76 -1.24
CA ALA A 2 -22.43 0.29 -0.42
C ALA A 2 -21.05 0.68 -0.96
N THR A 3 -20.70 1.96 -0.91
CA THR A 3 -19.34 2.40 -1.22
C THR A 3 -18.37 1.93 -0.13
N LEU A 4 -17.07 1.84 -0.45
CA LEU A 4 -16.05 1.51 0.58
C LEU A 4 -16.08 2.50 1.75
N SER A 5 -16.36 3.78 1.47
CA SER A 5 -16.47 4.82 2.50
C SER A 5 -17.66 4.59 3.44
N GLU A 6 -18.81 4.15 2.92
CA GLU A 6 -19.99 3.81 3.72
C GLU A 6 -19.70 2.61 4.63
N ALA A 7 -19.13 1.55 4.08
CA ALA A 7 -18.74 0.36 4.86
C ALA A 7 -17.77 0.71 6.00
N TYR A 8 -16.89 1.69 5.80
CA TYR A 8 -15.92 2.12 6.81
C TYR A 8 -16.55 2.97 7.92
N THR A 9 -17.60 3.71 7.59
CA THR A 9 -18.38 4.49 8.56
C THR A 9 -19.19 3.57 9.47
N GLU A 10 -19.74 2.48 8.94
CA GLU A 10 -20.50 1.47 9.68
C GLU A 10 -19.62 0.59 10.59
N THR A 11 -18.32 0.50 10.30
CA THR A 11 -17.36 -0.31 11.06
C THR A 11 -16.10 0.49 11.41
N PRO A 12 -16.20 1.45 12.36
CA PRO A 12 -15.10 2.32 12.73
C PRO A 12 -13.99 1.57 13.47
N LEU A 13 -12.74 1.99 13.25
CA LEU A 13 -11.57 1.46 13.95
C LEU A 13 -11.25 2.28 15.18
N HIS A 14 -10.78 1.63 16.25
CA HIS A 14 -10.20 2.34 17.39
C HIS A 14 -8.89 3.03 16.97
N LEU A 15 -8.65 4.24 17.46
CA LEU A 15 -7.46 5.04 17.12
C LEU A 15 -6.14 4.29 17.37
N GLN A 16 -6.06 3.54 18.46
CA GLN A 16 -4.91 2.69 18.81
C GLN A 16 -4.64 1.57 17.79
N HIS A 17 -5.62 1.21 16.96
CA HIS A 17 -5.49 0.24 15.87
C HIS A 17 -5.29 0.91 14.51
N ILE A 18 -5.25 2.25 14.46
CA ILE A 18 -4.97 3.03 13.24
C ILE A 18 -3.50 3.48 13.25
N ILE A 19 -3.04 4.02 14.37
CA ILE A 19 -1.69 4.60 14.48
C ILE A 19 -0.67 3.46 14.43
N PRO A 20 0.30 3.49 13.48
CA PRO A 20 1.37 2.50 13.42
C PRO A 20 2.24 2.55 14.67
N ILE A 21 2.94 1.46 14.95
CA ILE A 21 3.95 1.47 16.00
C ILE A 21 5.06 2.46 15.65
N ASP A 22 5.61 3.12 16.66
CA ASP A 22 6.79 3.95 16.49
C ASP A 22 8.02 3.05 16.34
N PHE A 23 8.44 2.86 15.08
CA PHE A 23 9.55 2.00 14.69
C PHE A 23 10.89 2.39 15.34
N ASP A 24 11.06 3.67 15.68
CA ASP A 24 12.29 4.15 16.32
C ASP A 24 12.30 3.90 17.83
N SER A 25 11.12 3.66 18.42
CA SER A 25 10.97 3.45 19.87
C SER A 25 11.17 1.99 20.30
N VAL A 26 11.05 1.04 19.37
CA VAL A 26 11.08 -0.40 19.68
C VAL A 26 12.48 -0.99 19.55
N LYS A 27 12.89 -1.80 20.54
CA LYS A 27 14.19 -2.49 20.52
C LYS A 27 14.14 -3.88 19.89
N GLU A 28 12.95 -4.48 19.88
CA GLU A 28 12.68 -5.82 19.38
C GLU A 28 11.29 -5.86 18.75
N VAL A 29 11.05 -6.82 17.85
CA VAL A 29 9.75 -6.99 17.20
C VAL A 29 8.72 -7.44 18.25
N PRO A 30 7.65 -6.66 18.51
CA PRO A 30 6.67 -7.04 19.52
C PRO A 30 5.87 -8.28 19.11
N GLU A 31 5.33 -8.99 20.10
CA GLU A 31 4.50 -10.17 19.85
C GLU A 31 3.27 -9.86 18.96
N SER A 32 2.77 -8.63 18.99
CA SER A 32 1.69 -8.16 18.11
C SER A 32 2.06 -8.16 16.61
N HIS A 33 3.35 -8.10 16.28
CA HIS A 33 3.90 -8.14 14.92
C HIS A 33 4.72 -9.40 14.64
N SER A 34 4.84 -10.29 15.64
CA SER A 34 5.50 -11.59 15.50
C SER A 34 4.53 -12.56 14.83
N TRP A 35 4.71 -12.75 13.52
CA TRP A 35 3.96 -13.75 12.77
C TRP A 35 4.56 -15.13 13.05
N PRO A 36 3.74 -16.17 13.26
CA PRO A 36 4.26 -17.52 13.44
C PRO A 36 5.14 -17.84 12.23
N ARG A 37 6.34 -18.38 12.48
CA ARG A 37 7.07 -19.08 11.42
C ARG A 37 6.08 -20.09 10.86
N SER A 38 5.72 -19.96 9.59
CA SER A 38 4.89 -20.93 8.88
C SER A 38 5.52 -22.30 9.12
N GLY A 39 4.98 -23.08 10.06
CA GLY A 39 5.52 -24.38 10.42
C GLY A 39 5.24 -25.32 9.28
N ASP A 40 6.28 -25.84 8.62
CA ASP A 40 6.30 -26.91 7.60
C ASP A 40 5.28 -26.91 6.44
N GLU A 41 4.38 -25.93 6.37
CA GLU A 41 3.59 -25.53 5.22
C GLU A 41 4.03 -24.13 4.81
N SER A 42 5.34 -23.98 4.64
CA SER A 42 5.86 -22.87 3.86
C SER A 42 5.13 -22.88 2.50
N PRO A 43 4.51 -21.76 2.07
CA PRO A 43 4.26 -21.52 0.66
C PRO A 43 5.59 -21.21 -0.05
N ARG A 44 6.71 -21.85 0.34
CA ARG A 44 7.86 -22.07 -0.55
C ARG A 44 7.47 -22.94 -1.75
N ARG A 45 6.25 -23.49 -1.77
CA ARG A 45 5.59 -24.01 -2.98
C ARG A 45 4.84 -22.96 -3.81
N ILE A 46 4.86 -21.67 -3.45
CA ILE A 46 4.82 -20.66 -4.50
C ILE A 46 6.27 -20.63 -4.99
N LEU A 47 6.49 -21.00 -6.25
CA LEU A 47 7.80 -20.97 -6.94
C LEU A 47 8.67 -22.25 -6.87
N SER A 48 8.08 -23.42 -7.09
CA SER A 48 8.82 -24.53 -7.71
C SER A 48 7.93 -25.17 -8.77
N LEU A 49 7.66 -24.42 -9.83
CA LEU A 49 7.33 -25.01 -11.13
C LEU A 49 8.68 -25.32 -11.77
N ASP A 50 9.14 -26.56 -11.59
CA ASP A 50 10.20 -27.23 -12.34
C ASP A 50 11.37 -26.37 -12.82
N GLY A 51 12.37 -26.14 -11.97
CA GLY A 51 13.78 -25.89 -12.39
C GLY A 51 14.06 -24.73 -13.36
N ASP A 52 13.06 -23.97 -13.75
CA ASP A 52 13.12 -22.90 -14.74
C ASP A 52 12.65 -21.61 -14.07
N HIS A 53 13.35 -20.53 -14.35
CA HIS A 53 13.17 -19.25 -13.65
C HIS A 53 11.71 -18.79 -13.75
N PHE A 54 10.97 -18.79 -12.63
CA PHE A 54 9.63 -18.19 -12.61
C PHE A 54 9.76 -16.68 -12.82
N SER A 55 9.57 -16.23 -14.04
CA SER A 55 9.49 -14.82 -14.40
C SER A 55 8.03 -14.38 -14.34
N LEU A 56 7.73 -13.36 -13.53
CA LEU A 56 6.45 -12.65 -13.63
C LEU A 56 6.31 -12.09 -15.06
N PRO A 57 5.13 -12.24 -15.72
CA PRO A 57 4.94 -11.71 -17.05
C PRO A 57 5.16 -10.20 -17.05
N ALA A 58 6.10 -9.72 -17.86
CA ALA A 58 6.27 -8.31 -18.17
C ALA A 58 5.59 -8.03 -19.52
N ILE A 59 4.56 -7.19 -19.52
CA ILE A 59 3.76 -6.89 -20.70
C ILE A 59 4.13 -5.50 -21.20
N ASP A 60 4.58 -5.44 -22.45
CA ASP A 60 4.72 -4.19 -23.19
C ASP A 60 3.33 -3.69 -23.63
N LEU A 61 2.91 -2.51 -23.15
CA LEU A 61 1.61 -1.94 -23.51
C LEU A 61 1.56 -1.33 -24.91
N ASP A 62 2.72 -1.12 -25.56
CA ASP A 62 2.79 -0.72 -26.97
C ASP A 62 2.67 -1.93 -27.93
N SER A 63 2.71 -3.16 -27.40
CA SER A 63 2.55 -4.38 -28.19
C SER A 63 1.14 -4.48 -28.80
N PRO A 64 1.00 -4.88 -30.07
CA PRO A 64 -0.31 -5.10 -30.70
C PRO A 64 -1.12 -6.21 -30.02
N ASP A 65 -0.46 -7.11 -29.26
CA ASP A 65 -1.09 -8.20 -28.53
C ASP A 65 -1.28 -7.93 -27.02
N ALA A 66 -0.98 -6.71 -26.55
CA ALA A 66 -1.02 -6.35 -25.11
C ALA A 66 -2.33 -6.77 -24.42
N ILE A 67 -3.49 -6.55 -25.07
CA ILE A 67 -4.81 -6.93 -24.53
C ILE A 67 -4.91 -8.44 -24.30
N LYS A 68 -4.45 -9.25 -25.26
CA LYS A 68 -4.48 -10.72 -25.13
C LYS A 68 -3.53 -11.19 -24.03
N MET A 69 -2.34 -10.59 -23.95
CA MET A 69 -1.34 -10.89 -22.93
C MET A 69 -1.85 -10.57 -21.53
N VAL A 70 -2.47 -9.39 -21.34
CA VAL A 70 -3.10 -9.00 -20.06
C VAL A 70 -4.21 -9.99 -19.70
N GLY A 71 -5.11 -10.28 -20.65
CA GLY A 71 -6.19 -11.24 -20.41
C GLY A 71 -5.69 -12.64 -20.05
N HIS A 72 -4.59 -13.09 -20.65
CA HIS A 72 -3.96 -14.36 -20.33
C HIS A 72 -3.31 -14.34 -18.93
N ALA A 73 -2.53 -13.30 -18.61
CA ALA A 73 -1.87 -13.15 -17.32
C ALA A 73 -2.88 -13.08 -16.17
N CYS A 74 -4.00 -12.36 -16.35
CA CYS A 74 -5.10 -12.34 -15.39
C CYS A 74 -5.69 -13.73 -15.13
N LYS A 75 -5.87 -14.55 -16.17
CA LYS A 75 -6.48 -15.89 -16.06
C LYS A 75 -5.55 -16.92 -15.44
N VAL A 76 -4.26 -16.87 -15.78
CA VAL A 76 -3.29 -17.90 -15.40
C VAL A 76 -2.61 -17.58 -14.08
N MET A 77 -2.24 -16.31 -13.86
CA MET A 77 -1.40 -15.90 -12.73
C MET A 77 -2.06 -14.91 -11.79
N GLY A 78 -2.99 -14.09 -12.29
CA GLY A 78 -3.63 -13.02 -11.52
C GLY A 78 -2.72 -11.82 -11.22
N ILE A 79 -1.48 -11.83 -11.74
CA ILE A 79 -0.48 -10.76 -11.55
C ILE A 79 0.43 -10.66 -12.79
N PHE A 80 0.87 -9.45 -13.11
CA PHE A 80 1.82 -9.13 -14.18
C PHE A 80 2.43 -7.75 -13.93
N GLN A 81 3.55 -7.46 -14.60
CA GLN A 81 4.15 -6.14 -14.69
C GLN A 81 3.82 -5.52 -16.05
N VAL A 82 3.82 -4.19 -16.12
CA VAL A 82 3.65 -3.45 -17.38
C VAL A 82 4.87 -2.58 -17.68
N THR A 83 5.19 -2.45 -18.96
CA THR A 83 6.19 -1.54 -19.50
C THR A 83 5.54 -0.68 -20.60
N ASN A 84 6.20 0.42 -20.99
CA ASN A 84 5.68 1.37 -21.98
C ASN A 84 4.25 1.86 -21.68
N HIS A 85 3.96 2.06 -20.39
CA HIS A 85 2.64 2.49 -19.91
C HIS A 85 2.33 3.99 -20.14
N GLY A 86 3.19 4.72 -20.85
CA GLY A 86 3.01 6.15 -21.15
C GLY A 86 3.21 7.11 -19.97
N ILE A 87 3.19 6.64 -18.71
CA ILE A 87 3.48 7.47 -17.52
C ILE A 87 4.95 7.91 -17.52
N PRO A 88 5.26 9.23 -17.48
CA PRO A 88 6.63 9.72 -17.46
C PRO A 88 7.41 9.25 -16.23
N SER A 89 8.65 8.79 -16.41
CA SER A 89 9.50 8.37 -15.30
C SER A 89 9.84 9.51 -14.33
N SER A 90 9.79 10.77 -14.77
CA SER A 90 9.94 11.94 -13.90
C SER A 90 8.82 12.02 -12.86
N LEU A 91 7.58 11.73 -13.26
CA LEU A 91 6.42 11.72 -12.36
C LEU A 91 6.53 10.61 -11.33
N LEU A 92 6.97 9.41 -11.74
CA LEU A 92 7.20 8.29 -10.81
C LEU A 92 8.24 8.65 -9.74
N ARG A 93 9.38 9.23 -10.16
CA ARG A 93 10.42 9.70 -9.23
C ARG A 93 9.91 10.80 -8.29
N GLU A 94 9.03 11.68 -8.77
CA GLU A 94 8.44 12.71 -7.93
C GLU A 94 7.51 12.10 -6.87
N VAL A 95 6.64 11.16 -7.25
CA VAL A 95 5.78 10.43 -6.30
C VAL A 95 6.61 9.72 -5.23
N GLU A 96 7.66 9.00 -5.64
CA GLU A 96 8.59 8.34 -4.72
C GLU A 96 9.26 9.35 -3.78
N SER A 97 9.77 10.47 -4.32
CA SER A 97 10.39 11.53 -3.53
C SER A 97 9.41 12.14 -2.51
N GLN A 98 8.15 12.37 -2.87
CA GLN A 98 7.15 12.91 -1.95
C GLN A 98 6.80 11.91 -0.85
N ALA A 99 6.67 10.62 -1.19
CA ALA A 99 6.46 9.56 -0.20
C ALA A 99 7.63 9.48 0.77
N TRP A 100 8.88 9.46 0.27
CA TRP A 100 10.08 9.48 1.11
C TRP A 100 10.13 10.68 2.04
N GLN A 101 9.84 11.89 1.54
CA GLN A 101 9.79 13.10 2.37
C GLN A 101 8.77 12.99 3.50
N PHE A 102 7.57 12.48 3.21
CA PHE A 102 6.53 12.31 4.23
C PHE A 102 6.91 11.26 5.28
N PHE A 103 7.32 10.05 4.86
CA PHE A 103 7.59 8.96 5.80
C PHE A 103 8.88 9.15 6.61
N SER A 104 9.80 10.00 6.13
CA SER A 104 10.99 10.43 6.89
C SER A 104 10.71 11.44 8.00
N LEU A 105 9.48 11.99 8.07
CA LEU A 105 9.10 12.86 9.18
C LEU A 105 9.03 12.08 10.50
N PRO A 106 9.32 12.73 11.65
CA PRO A 106 9.11 12.12 12.96
C PRO A 106 7.67 11.64 13.14
N ALA A 107 7.48 10.52 13.86
CA ALA A 107 6.15 9.92 14.08
C ALA A 107 5.11 10.93 14.59
N ILE A 108 5.50 11.84 15.49
CA ILE A 108 4.62 12.90 16.03
C ILE A 108 4.10 13.87 14.96
N ALA A 109 4.89 14.14 13.92
CA ALA A 109 4.47 14.99 12.81
C ALA A 109 3.50 14.23 11.89
N LYS A 110 3.78 12.95 11.59
CA LYS A 110 2.91 12.08 10.78
C LYS A 110 1.55 11.84 11.42
N VAL A 111 1.49 11.78 12.75
CA VAL A 111 0.23 11.61 13.51
C VAL A 111 -0.79 12.73 13.24
N ARG A 112 -0.35 13.92 12.82
CA ARG A 112 -1.25 15.03 12.45
C ARG A 112 -2.12 14.72 11.23
N ALA A 113 -1.71 13.75 10.41
CA ALA A 113 -2.42 13.33 9.22
C ALA A 113 -3.15 11.98 9.42
N VAL A 114 -3.35 11.53 10.66
CA VAL A 114 -4.03 10.25 10.97
C VAL A 114 -5.45 10.26 10.45
N ARG A 115 -5.84 9.16 9.78
CA ARG A 115 -7.22 8.99 9.34
C ARG A 115 -8.19 8.96 10.52
N SER A 116 -9.39 9.46 10.32
CA SER A 116 -10.46 9.33 11.32
C SER A 116 -10.90 7.87 11.49
N PRO A 117 -11.49 7.49 12.66
CA PRO A 117 -11.98 6.14 12.92
C PRO A 117 -12.86 5.50 11.83
N GLY A 118 -13.75 6.29 11.22
CA GLY A 118 -14.62 5.85 10.12
C GLY A 118 -14.12 6.26 8.73
N GLY A 119 -12.97 6.93 8.65
CA GLY A 119 -12.41 7.46 7.40
C GLY A 119 -11.57 6.45 6.65
N ALA A 120 -11.56 6.56 5.31
CA ALA A 120 -10.69 5.77 4.45
C ALA A 120 -9.31 6.41 4.24
N THR A 121 -9.25 7.74 4.29
CA THR A 121 -8.06 8.52 3.92
C THR A 121 -7.27 8.98 5.14
N GLY A 122 -5.95 8.86 5.06
CA GLY A 122 -5.00 9.42 6.01
C GLY A 122 -3.89 8.43 6.34
N TYR A 123 -2.97 8.90 7.20
CA TYR A 123 -1.90 8.11 7.79
C TYR A 123 -2.46 7.02 8.72
N GLY A 124 -1.89 5.82 8.63
CA GLY A 124 -2.25 4.69 9.47
C GLY A 124 -1.84 3.34 8.89
N VAL A 125 -2.04 2.27 9.66
CA VAL A 125 -1.88 0.88 9.19
C VAL A 125 -2.88 0.55 8.07
N ALA A 126 -2.86 -0.64 7.48
CA ALA A 126 -3.83 -0.95 6.43
C ALA A 126 -5.23 -1.10 7.04
N ARG A 127 -6.29 -0.67 6.33
CA ARG A 127 -7.67 -0.83 6.83
C ARG A 127 -8.04 -2.32 6.98
N MET A 128 -7.38 -3.21 6.24
CA MET A 128 -7.57 -4.65 6.35
C MET A 128 -6.95 -5.29 7.60
N THR A 129 -6.19 -4.55 8.41
CA THR A 129 -5.51 -5.08 9.62
C THR A 129 -6.42 -5.90 10.55
N PRO A 130 -7.68 -5.51 10.84
CA PRO A 130 -8.56 -6.31 11.72
C PRO A 130 -8.92 -7.71 11.18
N PHE A 131 -8.66 -8.02 9.91
CA PHE A 131 -8.84 -9.36 9.37
C PHE A 131 -7.71 -10.33 9.75
N PHE A 132 -6.68 -9.82 10.43
CA PHE A 132 -5.53 -10.61 10.88
C PHE A 132 -5.43 -10.59 12.40
N ASN A 133 -4.89 -11.66 12.95
CA ASN A 133 -4.62 -11.79 14.39
C ASN A 133 -3.29 -11.14 14.82
N LYS A 134 -2.49 -10.65 13.86
CA LYS A 134 -1.21 -9.97 14.05
C LYS A 134 -1.15 -8.72 13.15
N PHE A 135 -0.42 -7.71 13.56
CA PHE A 135 -0.17 -6.50 12.79
C PHE A 135 0.96 -6.74 11.76
N MET A 136 0.81 -6.12 10.59
CA MET A 136 1.86 -6.10 9.58
C MET A 136 2.97 -5.11 9.99
N TRP A 137 4.22 -5.38 9.63
CA TRP A 137 5.34 -4.46 9.87
C TRP A 137 5.36 -3.34 8.84
N HIS A 138 4.48 -2.36 9.01
CA HIS A 138 4.36 -1.26 8.05
C HIS A 138 3.71 -0.01 8.66
N GLU A 139 3.99 1.12 8.02
CA GLU A 139 3.15 2.32 8.06
C GLU A 139 2.61 2.59 6.65
N GLY A 140 1.62 3.47 6.55
CA GLY A 140 1.02 3.80 5.26
C GLY A 140 0.22 5.09 5.30
N PHE A 141 -0.10 5.57 4.11
CA PHE A 141 -1.02 6.69 3.91
C PHE A 141 -1.99 6.29 2.81
N THR A 142 -3.27 6.25 3.11
CA THR A 142 -4.30 5.94 2.11
C THR A 142 -4.87 7.24 1.56
N MET A 143 -4.95 7.39 0.24
CA MET A 143 -5.68 8.48 -0.41
C MET A 143 -6.91 7.91 -1.13
N MET A 144 -8.10 8.24 -0.63
CA MET A 144 -9.38 7.90 -1.27
C MET A 144 -10.15 9.18 -1.59
N GLY A 145 -10.61 9.34 -2.83
CA GLY A 145 -11.25 10.58 -3.30
C GLY A 145 -10.24 11.53 -3.96
N SER A 146 -10.40 12.84 -3.74
CA SER A 146 -9.60 13.89 -4.40
C SER A 146 -8.15 13.92 -3.87
N PRO A 147 -7.13 13.62 -4.69
CA PRO A 147 -5.73 13.71 -4.26
C PRO A 147 -5.33 15.13 -3.82
N LEU A 148 -5.94 16.16 -4.40
CA LEU A 148 -5.65 17.56 -4.04
C LEU A 148 -6.04 17.88 -2.59
N GLU A 149 -7.23 17.45 -2.16
CA GLU A 149 -7.70 17.73 -0.80
C GLU A 149 -6.73 17.11 0.21
N HIS A 150 -6.33 15.87 -0.04
CA HIS A 150 -5.34 15.16 0.78
C HIS A 150 -3.97 15.83 0.74
N ALA A 151 -3.54 16.30 -0.44
CA ALA A 151 -2.29 17.02 -0.56
C ALA A 151 -2.27 18.34 0.23
N ARG A 152 -3.40 19.03 0.37
CA ARG A 152 -3.52 20.25 1.19
C ARG A 152 -3.40 19.96 2.68
N GLU A 153 -3.94 18.83 3.13
CA GLU A 153 -3.82 18.41 4.53
C GLU A 153 -2.38 18.02 4.89
N VAL A 154 -1.71 17.29 4.00
CA VAL A 154 -0.36 16.78 4.24
C VAL A 154 0.74 17.82 3.95
N TRP A 155 0.59 18.62 2.89
CA TRP A 155 1.55 19.65 2.47
C TRP A 155 0.91 21.05 2.41
N PRO A 156 0.49 21.63 3.55
CA PRO A 156 -0.28 22.88 3.57
C PRO A 156 0.44 24.09 2.95
N HIS A 157 1.78 24.08 2.93
CA HIS A 157 2.60 25.15 2.34
C HIS A 157 3.29 24.74 1.02
N GLY A 158 3.00 23.54 0.50
CA GLY A 158 3.70 22.98 -0.66
C GLY A 158 2.80 22.21 -1.63
N TYR A 159 1.48 22.25 -1.46
CA TYR A 159 0.56 21.48 -2.30
C TYR A 159 0.43 22.02 -3.73
N GLY A 160 0.86 23.26 -3.98
CA GLY A 160 0.80 23.89 -5.30
C GLY A 160 1.63 23.20 -6.38
N LYS A 161 2.60 22.35 -5.99
CA LYS A 161 3.40 21.53 -6.91
C LYS A 161 2.65 20.31 -7.46
N PHE A 162 1.51 19.95 -6.88
CA PHE A 162 0.67 18.86 -7.37
C PHE A 162 -0.34 19.34 -8.45
N TRP A 163 -0.04 20.49 -9.08
CA TRP A 163 -0.84 21.17 -10.12
C TRP A 163 0.05 21.70 -11.25
#